data_AF-A0A847HAA8-F1
#
_entry.id   AF-A0A847HAA8-F1
#
_cell.length_a   1.000
_cell.length_b   1.000
_cell.length_c   1.000
_cell.angle_alpha   90.00
_cell.angle_beta   90.00
_cell.angle_gamma   90.00
#
_symmetry.space_group_name_H-M   'P 1'
#
loop_
_entity.id
_entity.type
_entity.pdbx_description
1 polymer ?
#
loop_
_entity_poly.entity_id
_entity_poly.type
_entity_poly.pdbx_seq_one_letter_code
_entity_poly.pdbx_strand_id
1 'polypeptide(L)'
;YVMAGINVMVADTDEEAEREFTVIEQMFLDIQQGQSRKLQPPVDPQTLMGQDARDRSMLRIKAVGSPQTAKRKMEEFVERTGVDELITVTYAYDPAVRERSLRLLADAWF
;
A
#
# COMPACT_ATOMS: atom_id res chain seq x y z
N TYR A 1 -12.49 -0.74 21.86
CA TYR A 1 -11.31 0.05 21.46
C TYR A 1 -10.20 -0.87 21.00
N VAL A 2 -10.10 -1.03 19.68
CA VAL A 2 -9.06 -1.78 18.97
C VAL A 2 -8.56 -0.95 17.79
N MET A 3 -7.27 -1.09 17.49
CA MET A 3 -6.63 -0.41 16.37
C MET A 3 -6.05 -1.46 15.41
N ALA A 4 -6.06 -1.19 14.11
CA ALA A 4 -5.48 -2.09 13.11
C ALA A 4 -4.59 -1.35 12.11
N GLY A 5 -3.49 -1.99 11.72
CA GLY A 5 -2.58 -1.50 10.68
C GLY A 5 -3.06 -1.85 9.27
N ILE A 6 -2.98 -0.90 8.34
CA ILE A 6 -3.30 -1.11 6.92
C ILE A 6 -2.27 -0.41 6.04
N ASN A 7 -1.82 -1.09 4.98
CA ASN A 7 -0.96 -0.47 3.98
C ASN A 7 -1.80 0.44 3.07
N VAL A 8 -1.35 1.66 2.83
CA VAL A 8 -2.07 2.63 2.01
C VAL A 8 -1.13 3.23 0.98
N MET A 9 -1.60 3.29 -0.27
CA MET A 9 -0.99 4.06 -1.36
C MET A 9 -2.11 4.67 -2.19
N VAL A 10 -2.17 6.00 -2.21
CA VAL A 10 -3.17 6.77 -2.94
C VAL A 10 -2.49 7.58 -4.02
N ALA A 11 -2.96 7.45 -5.25
CA ALA A 11 -2.49 8.21 -6.41
C ALA A 11 -3.69 8.76 -7.20
N ASP A 12 -3.47 9.41 -8.34
CA ASP A 12 -4.60 9.96 -9.12
C ASP A 12 -5.46 8.85 -9.73
N THR A 13 -4.83 7.73 -10.09
CA THR A 13 -5.52 6.56 -10.66
C THR A 13 -5.17 5.28 -9.91
N ASP A 14 -5.99 4.24 -10.13
CA ASP A 14 -5.74 2.92 -9.54
C ASP A 14 -4.43 2.30 -10.06
N GLU A 15 -4.12 2.49 -11.34
CA GLU A 15 -2.90 1.97 -11.98
C GLU A 15 -1.64 2.63 -11.44
N GLU A 16 -1.66 3.96 -11.26
CA GLU A 16 -0.53 4.69 -10.68
C GLU A 16 -0.28 4.22 -9.24
N ALA A 17 -1.35 4.06 -8.45
CA ALA A 17 -1.22 3.60 -7.07
C ALA A 17 -0.67 2.17 -6.96
N GLU A 18 -1.11 1.25 -7.81
CA GLU A 18 -0.56 -0.12 -7.83
C GLU A 18 0.91 -0.13 -8.29
N ARG A 19 1.28 0.73 -9.25
CA ARG A 19 2.68 0.92 -9.64
C ARG A 19 3.53 1.43 -8.47
N GLU A 20 3.09 2.46 -7.76
CA GLU A 20 3.82 3.00 -6.61
C GLU A 20 3.88 2.00 -5.43
N PHE A 21 2.85 1.17 -5.28
CA PHE A 21 2.82 0.11 -4.27
C PHE A 21 3.87 -0.98 -4.50
N THR A 22 4.42 -1.12 -5.72
CA THR A 22 5.51 -2.07 -5.99
C THR A 22 6.78 -1.81 -5.17
N VAL A 23 6.94 -0.62 -4.57
CA VAL A 23 8.07 -0.30 -3.67
C VAL A 23 8.05 -1.20 -2.43
N ILE A 24 6.91 -1.33 -1.76
CA ILE A 24 6.80 -2.21 -0.58
C ILE A 24 6.80 -3.68 -1.00
N GLU A 25 6.24 -4.03 -2.16
CA GLU A 25 6.29 -5.40 -2.68
C GLU A 25 7.74 -5.84 -2.94
N GLN A 26 8.56 -5.01 -3.58
CA GLN A 26 9.99 -5.27 -3.77
C GLN A 26 10.73 -5.40 -2.44
N MET A 27 10.44 -4.52 -1.46
CA MET A 27 11.04 -4.60 -0.13
C MET A 27 10.70 -5.94 0.56
N PHE A 28 9.45 -6.40 0.46
CA PHE A 28 9.06 -7.69 1.03
C PHE A 28 9.70 -8.88 0.30
N LEU A 29 9.84 -8.81 -1.02
CA LEU A 29 10.56 -9.83 -1.80
C LEU A 29 12.04 -9.91 -1.38
N ASP A 30 12.69 -8.76 -1.20
CA ASP A 30 14.06 -8.69 -0.69
C ASP A 30 14.17 -9.36 0.69
N ILE A 31 13.26 -9.03 1.62
CA ILE A 31 13.21 -9.63 2.97
C ILE A 31 13.04 -11.16 2.89
N GLN A 32 12.13 -11.65 2.04
CA GLN A 32 11.90 -13.09 1.87
C GLN A 32 13.10 -13.83 1.27
N GLN A 33 13.93 -13.13 0.51
CA GLN A 33 15.17 -13.64 -0.07
C GLN A 33 16.39 -13.42 0.84
N GLY A 34 16.20 -12.86 2.04
CA GLY A 34 17.29 -12.53 2.97
C GLY A 34 18.20 -11.41 2.47
N GLN A 35 17.74 -10.61 1.50
CA GLN A 35 18.47 -9.47 0.96
C GLN A 35 18.14 -8.21 1.76
N SER A 36 19.18 -7.42 2.07
CA SER A 36 19.01 -6.10 2.66
C SER A 36 19.48 -5.06 1.65
N ARG A 37 18.53 -4.48 0.93
CA ARG A 37 18.76 -3.40 -0.02
C ARG A 37 17.98 -2.17 0.43
N LYS A 38 18.37 -1.00 -0.08
CA LYS A 38 17.57 0.23 0.04
C LYS A 38 16.22 0.02 -0.67
N LEU A 39 15.22 0.85 -0.37
CA LEU A 39 13.99 0.88 -1.16
C LEU A 39 14.34 1.05 -2.63
N GLN A 40 13.74 0.21 -3.47
CA GLN A 40 13.91 0.25 -4.92
C GLN A 40 12.84 1.15 -5.54
N PRO A 41 13.11 1.78 -6.70
CA PRO A 41 12.11 2.56 -7.40
C PRO A 41 10.91 1.70 -7.83
N PRO A 42 9.73 2.30 -8.02
CA PRO A 42 8.54 1.58 -8.48
C PRO A 42 8.77 0.98 -9.87
N VAL A 43 8.33 -0.27 -10.04
CA VAL A 43 8.39 -1.04 -11.28
C VAL A 43 7.00 -1.29 -11.82
N ASP A 44 6.89 -1.80 -13.05
CA ASP A 44 5.62 -2.32 -13.54
C ASP A 44 5.19 -3.53 -12.68
N PRO A 45 3.97 -3.54 -12.10
CA PRO A 45 3.45 -4.66 -11.30
C PRO A 45 3.59 -6.03 -11.97
N GLN A 46 3.52 -6.08 -13.31
CA GLN A 46 3.66 -7.32 -14.08
C GLN A 46 5.03 -7.97 -13.90
N THR A 47 6.09 -7.18 -13.68
CA THR A 47 7.45 -7.69 -13.46
C THR A 47 7.61 -8.45 -12.13
N LEU A 48 6.68 -8.26 -11.20
CA LEU A 48 6.67 -8.92 -9.90
C LEU A 48 5.78 -10.17 -9.88
N MET A 49 4.93 -10.39 -10.90
CA MET A 49 3.98 -11.51 -10.92
C MET A 49 4.65 -12.88 -11.09
N GLY A 50 5.84 -12.94 -11.70
CA GLY A 50 6.61 -14.18 -11.92
C GLY A 50 7.69 -14.46 -10.88
N GLN A 51 7.89 -13.58 -9.89
CA GLN A 51 8.84 -13.83 -8.82
C GLN A 51 8.16 -14.70 -7.76
N ASP A 52 8.84 -15.77 -7.34
CA ASP A 52 8.32 -16.83 -6.47
C ASP A 52 7.74 -16.24 -5.17
N ALA A 53 6.46 -15.90 -5.27
CA ALA A 53 5.70 -15.14 -4.29
C ALA A 53 5.31 -16.09 -3.18
N ARG A 54 6.28 -16.45 -2.33
CA ARG A 54 5.99 -17.10 -1.05
C ARG A 54 5.08 -16.17 -0.25
N ASP A 55 3.80 -16.34 -0.51
CA ASP A 55 2.65 -15.73 0.09
C ASP A 55 2.74 -14.19 0.24
N ARG A 56 2.23 -13.44 -0.76
CA ARG A 56 1.92 -12.00 -0.61
C ARG A 56 0.83 -11.75 0.46
N SER A 57 0.47 -12.76 1.27
CA SER A 57 -0.49 -12.67 2.35
C SER A 57 -0.18 -11.55 3.35
N MET A 58 1.10 -11.25 3.58
CA MET A 58 1.52 -10.15 4.45
C MET A 58 1.11 -8.77 3.94
N LEU A 59 0.90 -8.61 2.62
CA LEU A 59 0.48 -7.36 1.98
C LEU A 59 -1.01 -7.38 1.58
N ARG A 60 -1.78 -8.40 1.97
CA ARG A 60 -3.21 -8.52 1.63
C ARG A 60 -4.07 -7.42 2.25
N ILE A 61 -3.72 -6.95 3.45
CA ILE A 61 -4.44 -5.86 4.10
C ILE A 61 -3.87 -4.55 3.56
N LYS A 62 -4.51 -4.06 2.49
CA LYS A 62 -4.11 -2.84 1.79
C LYS A 62 -5.31 -2.06 1.24
N ALA A 63 -5.18 -0.74 1.23
CA ALA A 63 -6.03 0.19 0.50
C ALA A 63 -5.17 0.95 -0.52
N VAL A 64 -5.08 0.39 -1.72
CA VAL A 64 -4.26 0.92 -2.83
C VAL A 64 -5.20 1.30 -3.96
N GLY A 65 -5.08 2.53 -4.46
CA GLY A 65 -5.87 3.00 -5.60
C GLY A 65 -5.96 4.53 -5.70
N SER A 66 -6.85 4.99 -6.56
CA SER A 66 -7.40 6.34 -6.57
C SER A 66 -8.03 6.71 -5.21
N PRO A 67 -8.30 8.00 -4.93
CA PRO A 67 -8.85 8.42 -3.64
C PRO A 67 -10.18 7.72 -3.31
N GLN A 68 -11.05 7.54 -4.30
CA GLN A 68 -12.33 6.85 -4.16
C GLN A 68 -12.15 5.35 -3.88
N THR A 69 -11.25 4.69 -4.60
CA THR A 69 -10.95 3.27 -4.39
C THR A 69 -10.33 3.02 -3.02
N ALA A 70 -9.39 3.87 -2.58
CA ALA A 70 -8.74 3.75 -1.29
C ALA A 70 -9.74 3.94 -0.13
N LYS A 71 -10.58 4.98 -0.20
CA LYS A 71 -11.64 5.23 0.79
C LYS A 71 -12.55 4.02 0.95
N ARG A 72 -13.11 3.54 -0.17
CA ARG A 72 -14.01 2.38 -0.18
C ARG A 72 -13.34 1.14 0.44
N LYS A 73 -12.10 0.83 0.07
CA LYS A 73 -11.36 -0.32 0.63
C LYS A 73 -11.13 -0.18 2.14
N MET A 74 -10.88 1.03 2.63
CA MET A 74 -10.71 1.30 4.06
C MET A 74 -12.04 1.19 4.82
N GLU A 75 -13.14 1.72 4.27
CA GLU A 75 -14.48 1.59 4.84
C GLU A 75 -14.90 0.12 4.94
N GLU A 76 -14.72 -0.66 3.86
CA GLU A 76 -14.97 -2.11 3.86
C GLU A 76 -14.13 -2.85 4.92
N PHE A 77 -12.88 -2.42 5.13
CA PHE A 77 -12.02 -3.00 6.15
C PHE A 77 -12.52 -2.67 7.57
N VAL A 78 -12.93 -1.43 7.82
CA VAL A 78 -13.52 -1.01 9.10
C VAL A 78 -14.82 -1.74 9.38
N GLU A 79 -15.73 -1.82 8.40
CA GLU A 79 -17.02 -2.51 8.54
C GLU A 79 -16.83 -3.99 8.88
N ARG A 80 -15.93 -4.68 8.18
CA ARG A 80 -15.68 -6.11 8.40
C ARG A 80 -15.02 -6.41 9.74
N THR A 81 -14.23 -5.50 10.28
CA THR A 81 -13.40 -5.76 11.47
C THR A 81 -13.94 -5.10 12.74
N GLY A 82 -14.79 -4.08 12.61
CA GLY A 82 -15.30 -3.28 13.72
C GLY A 82 -14.22 -2.47 14.43
N VAL A 83 -13.12 -2.11 13.75
CA VAL A 83 -12.01 -1.37 14.36
C VAL A 83 -12.37 0.08 14.60
N ASP A 84 -11.92 0.61 15.74
CA ASP A 84 -12.17 1.99 16.15
C ASP A 84 -11.18 2.96 15.49
N GLU A 85 -9.98 2.49 15.12
CA GLU A 85 -8.91 3.32 14.54
C GLU A 85 -8.06 2.54 13.52
N LEU A 86 -7.60 3.24 12.49
CA LEU A 86 -6.69 2.72 11.47
C LEU A 86 -5.31 3.38 11.57
N ILE A 87 -4.28 2.55 11.67
CA ILE A 87 -2.87 2.97 11.55
C ILE A 87 -2.47 2.76 10.10
N THR A 88 -2.23 3.86 9.37
CA THR A 88 -1.86 3.80 7.95
C THR A 88 -0.35 3.71 7.78
N VAL A 89 0.08 2.85 6.86
CA VAL A 89 1.50 2.67 6.52
C VAL A 89 1.67 2.91 5.03
N THR A 90 2.51 3.88 4.67
CA THR A 90 2.79 4.25 3.28
C THR A 90 4.29 4.24 3.03
N TYR A 91 4.74 3.34 2.17
CA TYR A 91 6.10 3.31 1.65
C TYR A 91 6.10 3.89 0.24
N ALA A 92 7.03 4.80 -0.03
CA ALA A 92 7.31 5.30 -1.37
C ALA A 92 8.81 5.46 -1.53
N TYR A 93 9.30 5.29 -2.76
CA TYR A 93 10.69 5.55 -3.08
C TYR A 93 10.99 7.06 -3.05
N ASP A 94 10.10 7.84 -3.67
CA ASP A 94 10.16 9.31 -3.65
C ASP A 94 9.35 9.85 -2.44
N PRO A 95 9.97 10.64 -1.54
CA PRO A 95 9.26 11.30 -0.45
C PRO A 95 8.07 12.15 -0.89
N ALA A 96 8.12 12.79 -2.06
CA ALA A 96 7.03 13.61 -2.58
C ALA A 96 5.79 12.77 -2.93
N VAL A 97 5.99 11.54 -3.41
CA VAL A 97 4.89 10.58 -3.65
C VAL A 97 4.23 10.20 -2.33
N ARG A 98 5.03 9.94 -1.28
CA ARG A 98 4.49 9.65 0.07
C ARG A 98 3.64 10.80 0.58
N GLU A 99 4.15 12.03 0.51
CA GLU A 99 3.43 13.22 0.98
C GLU A 99 2.13 13.43 0.19
N ARG A 100 2.19 13.31 -1.14
CA ARG A 100 1.00 13.42 -2.00
C ARG A 100 -0.04 12.36 -1.66
N SER A 101 0.36 11.10 -1.48
CA SER A 101 -0.54 10.01 -1.11
C SER A 101 -1.24 10.28 0.22
N LEU A 102 -0.51 10.78 1.22
CA LEU A 102 -1.10 11.11 2.53
C LEU A 102 -2.07 12.28 2.44
N ARG A 103 -1.79 13.29 1.61
CA ARG A 103 -2.69 14.42 1.35
C ARG A 103 -3.98 13.96 0.66
N LEU A 104 -3.87 13.19 -0.42
CA LEU A 104 -5.02 12.63 -1.13
C LEU A 104 -5.89 11.75 -0.23
N LEU A 105 -5.26 10.96 0.65
CA LEU A 105 -5.98 10.17 1.63
C LEU A 105 -6.73 11.06 2.63
N ALA A 106 -6.06 12.08 3.18
CA ALA A 106 -6.67 12.99 4.14
C ALA A 106 -7.87 13.74 3.54
N ASP A 107 -7.75 14.20 2.30
CA ASP A 107 -8.81 14.90 1.58
C ASP A 107 -10.00 13.99 1.23
N ALA A 108 -9.76 12.69 1.04
CA ALA A 108 -10.81 11.73 0.69
C ALA A 108 -11.49 11.09 1.90
N TRP A 109 -10.79 10.95 3.03
CA TRP A 109 -11.28 10.22 4.21
C TRP A 109 -12.37 10.99 4.96
N PHE A 110 -12.21 12.32 5.08
CA PHE A 110 -13.19 13.23 5.69
C PHE A 110 -14.16 13.82 4.67
#